data_AF-D6ASI0-F1
#
_entry.id   AF-D6ASI0-F1
#
_cell.length_a   1.000
_cell.length_b   1.000
_cell.length_c   1.000
_cell.angle_alpha   90.00
_cell.angle_beta   90.00
_cell.angle_gamma   90.00
#
_symmetry.space_group_name_H-M   'P 1'
#
loop_
_entity.id
_entity.type
_entity.pdbx_description
1 polymer ?
#
loop_
_entity_poly.entity_id
_entity_poly.type
_entity_poly.pdbx_seq_one_letter_code
_entity_poly.pdbx_strand_id
1 'polypeptide(L)' 'MWVDEESAELVFQGWKPGPELEAKCAATEVPGHAVGIPEGEAVVRIPARMVAMIREACDVAERRARI' A
#
# COMPACT_ATOMS: atom_id res chain seq x y z
N MET A 1 -5.30 -10.15 3.73
CA MET A 1 -4.30 -9.19 4.23
C MET A 1 -3.66 -9.81 5.44
N TRP A 2 -2.34 -9.81 5.51
CA TRP A 2 -1.57 -10.33 6.64
C TRP A 2 -0.28 -9.51 6.80
N VAL A 3 0.41 -9.68 7.92
CA VAL A 3 1.76 -9.14 8.14
C VAL A 3 2.75 -10.23 7.79
N ASP A 4 3.70 -9.94 6.91
CA ASP A 4 4.86 -10.81 6.72
C ASP A 4 5.76 -10.70 7.95
N GLU A 5 5.97 -11.81 8.64
CA GLU A 5 6.69 -11.83 9.90
C GLU A 5 8.21 -11.69 9.72
N GLU A 6 8.73 -12.03 8.54
CA GLU A 6 10.17 -11.99 8.24
C GLU A 6 10.59 -10.58 7.80
N SER A 7 9.81 -9.95 6.91
CA SER A 7 10.11 -8.61 6.40
C SER A 7 9.46 -7.47 7.19
N ALA A 8 8.54 -7.79 8.11
CA ALA A 8 7.69 -6.82 8.83
C ALA A 8 6.85 -5.94 7.89
N GLU A 9 6.46 -6.48 6.73
CA GLU A 9 5.68 -5.79 5.70
C GLU A 9 4.19 -6.13 5.76
N LEU A 10 3.35 -5.19 5.32
CA LEU A 10 1.92 -5.43 5.16
C LEU A 10 1.64 -6.02 3.78
N VAL A 11 1.05 -7.22 3.73
CA VAL A 11 0.70 -7.88 2.46
C VAL A 11 -0.79 -7.75 2.18
N PHE A 12 -1.09 -7.17 1.01
CA PHE A 12 -2.45 -6.88 0.57
C PHE A 12 -2.87 -7.72 -0.63
N GLN A 13 -3.96 -8.48 -0.46
CA GLN A 13 -4.76 -8.95 -1.59
C GLN A 13 -5.89 -7.93 -1.80
N GLY A 14 -5.89 -7.27 -2.95
CA GLY A 14 -6.87 -6.24 -3.30
C GLY A 14 -7.27 -6.27 -4.77
N TRP A 15 -7.99 -5.25 -5.22
CA TRP A 15 -8.36 -5.14 -6.64
C TRP A 15 -7.37 -4.27 -7.39
N LYS A 16 -7.09 -4.66 -8.64
CA LYS A 16 -6.35 -3.80 -9.57
C LYS A 16 -7.14 -2.52 -9.85
N PRO A 17 -6.47 -1.39 -10.10
CA PRO A 17 -7.12 -0.17 -10.57
C PRO A 17 -7.69 -0.40 -11.98
N GLY A 18 -8.62 0.47 -12.37
CA GLY A 18 -8.88 0.68 -13.78
C GLY A 18 -7.82 1.61 -14.39
N PRO A 19 -7.71 1.66 -15.73
CA PRO A 19 -6.66 2.43 -16.42
C PRO A 19 -6.68 3.93 -16.07
N GLU A 20 -7.86 4.51 -15.89
CA GLU A 20 -8.00 5.94 -15.51
C GLU A 20 -7.43 6.24 -14.13
N LEU A 21 -7.71 5.36 -13.16
CA LEU A 21 -7.20 5.52 -11.79
C LEU A 21 -5.69 5.31 -11.74
N GLU A 22 -5.18 4.32 -12.48
CA GLU A 22 -3.75 4.05 -12.56
C GLU A 22 -3.00 5.23 -13.20
N ALA A 23 -3.50 5.77 -14.32
CA ALA A 23 -2.92 6.95 -14.96
C ALA A 23 -2.94 8.18 -14.04
N LYS A 24 -4.02 8.38 -13.28
CA LYS A 24 -4.10 9.46 -12.29
C LYS A 24 -3.04 9.31 -11.19
N CYS A 25 -2.86 8.09 -10.66
CA CYS A 25 -1.81 7.82 -9.68
C CYS A 25 -0.42 8.06 -10.26
N ALA A 26 -0.15 7.57 -11.48
CA ALA A 26 1.12 7.78 -12.16
C ALA A 26 1.43 9.26 -12.45
N ALA A 27 0.42 10.10 -12.66
CA ALA A 27 0.59 11.53 -12.89
C ALA A 27 0.63 12.38 -11.61
N THR A 28 0.51 11.77 -10.42
CA THR A 28 0.48 12.51 -9.15
C THR A 28 1.89 12.99 -8.79
N GLU A 29 2.06 14.30 -8.61
CA GLU A 29 3.32 14.90 -8.15
C GLU A 29 3.29 15.09 -6.64
N VAL A 30 4.30 14.55 -5.95
CA VAL A 30 4.51 14.73 -4.52
C VAL A 30 5.90 15.35 -4.31
N PRO A 31 6.04 16.44 -3.52
CA PRO A 31 7.35 17.05 -3.27
C PRO A 31 8.37 16.02 -2.76
N GLY A 32 9.50 15.90 -3.46
CA GLY A 32 10.55 14.95 -3.13
C GLY A 32 10.39 13.54 -3.73
N HIS A 33 9.40 13.32 -4.61
CA HIS A 33 9.20 12.05 -5.31
C HIS A 33 9.17 12.22 -6.84
N ALA A 34 9.61 11.20 -7.56
CA ALA A 34 9.52 11.16 -9.01
C ALA A 34 8.06 10.96 -9.46
N VAL A 35 7.73 11.49 -10.64
CA VAL A 35 6.43 11.24 -11.28
C VAL A 35 6.45 9.86 -11.94
N GLY A 36 5.35 9.11 -11.79
CA GLY A 36 5.18 7.75 -12.31
C GLY A 36 4.93 6.72 -11.21
N ILE A 37 4.65 5.48 -11.63
CA ILE A 37 4.66 4.32 -10.74
C ILE A 37 6.01 3.60 -10.95
N PRO A 38 6.87 3.50 -9.93
CA PRO A 38 8.17 2.84 -10.05
C PRO A 38 8.08 1.36 -10.46
N GLU A 39 9.16 0.84 -11.03
CA GLU A 39 9.27 -0.58 -11.33
C GLU A 39 9.16 -1.40 -10.04
N GLY A 40 8.29 -2.41 -10.04
CA GLY A 40 8.01 -3.25 -8.87
C GLY A 40 6.90 -2.73 -7.95
N GLU A 41 6.44 -1.50 -8.15
CA GLU A 41 5.29 -0.94 -7.41
C GLU A 41 3.98 -1.08 -8.20
N ALA A 42 2.85 -1.09 -7.47
CA ALA A 42 1.53 -1.16 -8.07
C ALA A 42 0.51 -0.40 -7.25
N VAL A 43 -0.48 0.20 -7.93
CA VAL A 43 -1.68 0.72 -7.28
C VAL A 43 -2.58 -0.46 -6.91
N VAL A 44 -3.03 -0.51 -5.66
CA VAL A 44 -3.97 -1.54 -5.18
C VAL A 44 -5.17 -0.87 -4.52
N ARG A 45 -6.37 -1.25 -4.94
CA ARG A 45 -7.61 -0.75 -4.33
C ARG A 45 -7.98 -1.62 -3.14
N ILE A 46 -8.10 -0.98 -1.97
CA ILE A 46 -8.51 -1.62 -0.72
C ILE A 46 -9.87 -1.05 -0.29
N PRO A 47 -10.87 -1.87 0.04
CA PRO A 47 -12.19 -1.38 0.41
C PRO A 47 -12.18 -0.73 1.80
N ALA A 48 -13.02 0.29 1.99
CA ALA A 48 -13.12 1.02 3.25
C ALA A 48 -13.46 0.13 4.46
N ARG A 49 -14.20 -0.97 4.26
CA ARG A 49 -14.49 -1.94 5.34
C ARG A 49 -13.24 -2.60 5.94
N MET A 50 -12.11 -2.57 5.24
CA MET A 50 -10.83 -3.11 5.73
C MET A 50 -10.05 -2.14 6.61
N VAL A 51 -10.46 -0.86 6.71
CA VAL A 51 -9.70 0.18 7.43
C VAL A 51 -9.40 -0.22 8.88
N ALA A 52 -10.34 -0.82 9.60
CA ALA A 52 -10.11 -1.26 10.98
C ALA A 52 -9.02 -2.34 11.06
N MET A 53 -9.05 -3.35 10.18
CA MET A 53 -8.04 -4.40 10.13
C MET A 53 -6.67 -3.85 9.74
N ILE A 54 -6.60 -2.88 8.83
CA ILE A 54 -5.34 -2.26 8.40
C ILE A 54 -4.64 -1.58 9.56
N ARG A 55 -5.39 -0.83 10.39
CA ARG A 55 -4.83 -0.16 11.56
C ARG A 55 -4.20 -1.15 12.54
N GLU A 56 -4.92 -2.22 12.86
CA GLU A 56 -4.38 -3.28 13.72
C GLU A 56 -3.12 -3.93 13.11
N ALA A 57 -3.11 -4.16 11.80
CA ALA A 57 -1.95 -4.70 11.11
C ALA A 57 -0.76 -3.73 11.14
N CYS A 58 -0.99 -2.41 11.01
CA CYS A 58 0.05 -1.39 11.21
C CYS A 58 0.63 -1.50 12.62
N ASP A 59 -0.20 -1.56 13.67
CA ASP A 59 0.28 -1.67 15.05
C ASP A 59 1.16 -2.92 15.25
N VAL A 60 0.82 -4.04 14.60
CA VAL A 60 1.62 -5.27 14.63
C VAL A 60 2.95 -5.07 13.89
N ALA A 61 2.93 -4.48 12.70
CA ALA A 61 4.12 -4.26 11.89
C ALA A 61 5.10 -3.30 12.58
N GLU A 62 4.61 -2.20 13.14
CA GLU A 62 5.40 -1.22 13.91
C GLU A 62 6.11 -1.88 15.10
N ARG A 63 5.38 -2.66 15.91
CA ARG A 63 5.97 -3.41 17.04
C ARG A 63 7.09 -4.35 16.61
N ARG A 64 7.01 -4.92 15.41
CA ARG A 64 8.03 -5.85 14.87
C ARG A 64 9.21 -5.13 14.24
N ALA A 65 8.95 -4.02 13.54
CA ALA A 65 9.99 -3.21 12.90
C ALA A 65 10.92 -2.51 13.90
N ARG A 66 10.57 -2.48 15.20
CA ARG A 66 11.28 -1.74 16.26
C ARG A 66 11.44 -0.24 15.94
N ILE A 67 10.43 0.34 15.30
CA ILE A 67 10.35 1.78 15.00
C ILE A 67 9.57 2.47 16.13
#